data_AF-A0A396S6L2-F1
#
_entry.id   AF-A0A396S6L2-F1
#
_cell.length_a   1.000
_cell.length_b   1.000
_cell.length_c   1.000
_cell.angle_alpha   90.00
_cell.angle_beta   90.00
_cell.angle_gamma   90.00
#
_symmetry.space_group_name_H-M   'P 1'
#
loop_
_entity.id
_entity.type
_entity.pdbx_description
1 polymer ?
#
loop_
_entity_poly.entity_id
_entity_poly.type
_entity_poly.pdbx_seq_one_letter_code
_entity_poly.pdbx_strand_id
1 'polypeptide(L)'
;MTQLQVFKTAFIALIVIFVLCIGYAFTKGSDTKRLEITEEHILEEDGKHYLLIEDRKLKISEASFQRIELDENREYTISYSYNKLIPKKGRVENISL
;
A
#
# COMPACT_ATOMS: atom_id res chain seq x y z
N MET A 1 -34.18 -15.61 27.04
CA MET A 1 -33.68 -14.23 26.83
C MET A 1 -34.85 -13.33 26.57
N THR A 2 -34.93 -12.18 27.24
CA THR A 2 -35.98 -11.19 26.95
C THR A 2 -35.68 -10.50 25.61
N GLN A 3 -36.70 -10.07 24.87
CA GLN A 3 -36.50 -9.35 23.59
C GLN A 3 -35.48 -8.20 23.73
N LEU A 4 -35.53 -7.48 24.86
CA LEU A 4 -34.61 -6.39 25.17
C LEU A 4 -33.13 -6.82 25.21
N GLN A 5 -32.83 -8.03 25.72
CA GLN A 5 -31.46 -8.56 25.74
C GLN A 5 -30.96 -8.85 24.32
N VAL A 6 -31.82 -9.41 23.46
CA VAL A 6 -31.47 -9.71 22.06
C VAL A 6 -31.17 -8.42 21.29
N PHE A 7 -32.01 -7.38 21.44
CA PHE A 7 -31.77 -6.08 20.81
C PHE A 7 -30.47 -5.43 21.29
N LYS A 8 -30.19 -5.47 22.59
CA LYS A 8 -28.93 -4.93 23.14
C LYS A 8 -27.71 -5.65 22.57
N THR A 9 -27.74 -6.98 22.53
CA THR A 9 -26.62 -7.77 21.97
C THR A 9 -26.42 -7.49 20.49
N ALA A 10 -27.50 -7.42 19.71
CA ALA A 10 -27.43 -7.09 18.29
C ALA A 10 -26.86 -5.68 18.05
N PHE A 11 -27.27 -4.70 18.85
CA PHE A 11 -26.78 -3.33 18.76
C PHE A 11 -25.28 -3.23 19.09
N ILE A 12 -24.82 -3.93 20.14
CA ILE A 12 -23.40 -3.99 20.51
C ILE A 12 -22.59 -4.65 19.38
N ALA A 13 -23.07 -5.76 18.82
CA ALA A 13 -22.42 -6.43 17.70
C ALA A 13 -22.28 -5.50 16.47
N LEU A 14 -23.32 -4.72 16.16
CA LEU A 14 -23.28 -3.73 15.08
C LEU A 14 -22.19 -2.66 15.31
N ILE A 15 -22.08 -2.14 16.54
CA ILE A 15 -21.05 -1.16 16.91
C ILE A 15 -19.66 -1.76 16.74
N VAL A 16 -19.44 -2.99 17.20
CA VAL A 16 -18.14 -3.68 17.05
C VAL A 16 -17.77 -3.84 15.58
N ILE A 17 -18.69 -4.29 14.73
CA ILE A 17 -18.46 -4.40 13.28
C ILE A 17 -18.13 -3.03 12.69
N PHE A 18 -18.87 -1.99 13.07
CA PHE A 18 -18.64 -0.63 12.58
C PHE A 18 -17.24 -0.11 12.95
N VAL A 19 -16.81 -0.31 14.20
CA VAL A 19 -15.46 0.08 14.65
C VAL A 19 -14.38 -0.70 13.90
N LEU A 20 -14.57 -1.99 13.66
CA LEU A 20 -13.63 -2.82 12.90
C LEU A 20 -13.51 -2.36 11.44
N CYS A 21 -14.65 -2.03 10.80
CA CYS A 21 -14.66 -1.52 9.43
C CYS A 21 -13.94 -0.16 9.33
N ILE A 22 -14.19 0.76 10.26
CA ILE A 22 -13.50 2.04 10.33
C ILE A 22 -12.01 1.82 10.54
N GLY A 23 -11.64 1.00 11.52
CA GLY A 23 -10.25 0.66 11.81
C GLY A 23 -9.51 0.16 10.57
N TYR A 24 -10.12 -0.74 9.80
CA TYR A 24 -9.57 -1.26 8.55
C TYR A 24 -9.39 -0.17 7.48
N ALA A 25 -10.32 0.78 7.35
CA ALA A 25 -10.20 1.88 6.40
C ALA A 25 -8.96 2.75 6.68
N PHE A 26 -8.61 2.97 7.95
CA PHE A 26 -7.42 3.75 8.35
C PHE A 26 -6.08 3.01 8.18
N THR A 27 -6.11 1.72 7.82
CA THR A 27 -4.89 0.93 7.61
C THR A 27 -4.20 1.24 6.29
N LYS A 28 -4.88 1.87 5.33
CA LYS A 28 -4.24 2.27 4.07
C LYS A 28 -3.43 3.56 4.29
N GLY A 29 -2.13 3.48 4.03
CA GLY A 29 -1.26 4.64 3.89
C GLY A 29 -0.99 4.89 2.41
N SER A 30 -0.77 6.17 2.07
CA SER A 30 -0.28 6.58 0.76
C SER A 30 0.82 7.60 1.00
N ASP A 31 1.87 7.54 0.18
CA ASP A 31 2.98 8.48 0.24
C ASP A 31 3.45 8.81 -1.17
N THR A 32 4.13 9.94 -1.32
CA THR A 32 4.75 10.38 -2.56
C THR A 32 6.17 10.82 -2.26
N LYS A 33 7.13 10.19 -2.93
CA LYS A 33 8.55 10.47 -2.73
C LYS A 33 9.25 10.71 -4.05
N ARG A 34 10.21 11.63 -4.05
CA ARG A 34 11.11 11.86 -5.17
C ARG A 34 12.45 11.17 -4.90
N LEU A 35 12.90 10.32 -5.80
CA LEU A 35 14.18 9.63 -5.70
C LEU A 35 14.70 9.17 -7.07
N GLU A 36 16.00 9.01 -7.16
CA GLU A 36 16.69 8.37 -8.27
C GLU A 36 16.48 6.85 -8.20
N ILE A 37 15.99 6.25 -9.29
CA ILE A 37 15.78 4.80 -9.35
C ILE A 37 17.02 4.17 -9.98
N THR A 38 17.78 3.44 -9.16
CA THR A 38 18.93 2.64 -9.59
C THR A 38 18.60 1.15 -9.62
N GLU A 39 19.49 0.31 -10.17
CA GLU A 39 19.32 -1.14 -10.21
C GLU A 39 19.11 -1.76 -8.81
N GLU A 40 19.72 -1.18 -7.77
CA GLU A 40 19.58 -1.64 -6.38
C GLU A 40 18.15 -1.51 -5.85
N HIS A 41 17.37 -0.60 -6.43
CA HIS A 41 15.97 -0.40 -6.06
C HIS A 41 15.05 -1.40 -6.77
N ILE A 42 15.51 -2.13 -7.79
CA ILE A 42 14.68 -3.04 -8.58
C ILE A 42 14.85 -4.47 -8.06
N LEU A 43 13.71 -5.15 -7.86
CA LEU A 43 13.66 -6.54 -7.46
C LEU A 43 12.67 -7.31 -8.32
N GLU A 44 13.10 -8.44 -8.87
CA GLU A 44 12.23 -9.36 -9.61
C GLU A 44 12.07 -10.68 -8.84
N GLU A 45 10.83 -11.03 -8.51
CA GLU A 45 10.50 -12.31 -7.87
C GLU A 45 9.20 -12.84 -8.46
N ASP A 46 9.15 -14.15 -8.72
CA ASP A 46 7.96 -14.84 -9.27
C ASP A 46 7.38 -14.18 -10.55
N GLY A 47 8.26 -13.67 -11.43
CA GLY A 47 7.87 -12.98 -12.67
C GLY A 47 7.12 -11.66 -12.42
N LYS A 48 7.34 -11.03 -11.26
CA LYS A 48 6.77 -9.73 -10.90
C LYS A 48 7.89 -8.76 -10.56
N HIS A 49 7.74 -7.53 -11.02
CA HIS A 49 8.65 -6.44 -10.70
C HIS A 49 8.22 -5.72 -9.42
N TYR A 50 9.22 -5.33 -8.64
CA TYR A 50 9.06 -4.59 -7.40
C TYR A 50 10.10 -3.48 -7.31
N LEU A 51 9.71 -2.38 -6.66
CA LEU A 51 10.60 -1.33 -6.19
C LEU A 51 10.83 -1.47 -4.69
N LEU A 52 12.08 -1.48 -4.27
CA LEU A 52 12.51 -1.43 -2.88
C LEU A 52 12.72 0.03 -2.48
N ILE A 53 11.83 0.57 -1.66
CA ILE A 53 11.91 1.95 -1.16
C ILE A 53 11.71 1.92 0.35
N GLU A 54 12.69 2.42 1.12
CA GLU A 54 12.63 2.50 2.60
C GLU A 54 12.23 1.17 3.26
N ASP A 55 12.90 0.08 2.89
CA ASP A 55 12.61 -1.30 3.34
C ASP A 55 11.22 -1.84 2.95
N ARG A 56 10.50 -1.15 2.07
CA ARG A 56 9.21 -1.58 1.56
C ARG A 56 9.35 -2.18 0.18
N LYS A 57 8.74 -3.34 0.01
CA LYS A 57 8.59 -3.98 -1.28
C LYS A 57 7.29 -3.50 -1.95
N LEU A 58 7.44 -2.62 -2.92
CA LEU A 58 6.33 -2.01 -3.65
C LEU A 58 6.15 -2.70 -4.99
N LYS A 59 5.01 -3.34 -5.20
CA LYS A 59 4.71 -3.95 -6.50
C LYS A 59 4.52 -2.86 -7.55
N ILE A 60 5.23 -2.95 -8.66
CA ILE A 60 5.09 -2.07 -9.81
C ILE A 60 4.37 -2.81 -10.95
N SER A 61 3.62 -2.08 -11.77
CA SER A 61 3.01 -2.63 -12.98
C SER A 61 4.04 -2.73 -14.10
N GLU A 62 3.91 -3.72 -14.98
CA GLU A 62 4.81 -3.88 -16.14
C GLU A 62 4.91 -2.59 -16.98
N ALA A 63 3.76 -1.96 -17.27
CA ALA A 63 3.71 -0.73 -18.04
C ALA A 63 4.41 0.45 -17.35
N SER A 64 4.39 0.50 -16.01
CA SER A 64 5.13 1.51 -15.24
C SER A 64 6.61 1.20 -15.19
N PHE A 65 6.97 -0.08 -15.07
CA PHE A 65 8.36 -0.55 -15.02
C PHE A 65 9.10 -0.24 -16.31
N GLN A 66 8.48 -0.48 -17.47
CA GLN A 66 9.03 -0.18 -18.79
C GLN A 66 9.27 1.32 -19.06
N ARG A 67 8.70 2.22 -18.23
CA ARG A 67 8.92 3.68 -18.33
C ARG A 67 10.07 4.17 -17.47
N ILE A 68 10.61 3.31 -16.60
CA ILE A 68 11.76 3.65 -15.77
C ILE A 68 13.00 3.52 -16.64
N GLU A 69 13.64 4.65 -16.90
CA GLU A 69 15.00 4.70 -17.43
C GLU A 69 15.97 4.82 -16.25
N LEU A 70 16.87 3.85 -16.13
CA LEU A 70 17.96 3.82 -15.17
C LEU A 70 19.04 4.81 -15.60
N ASP A 71 18.90 6.07 -15.17
CA ASP A 71 19.81 7.16 -15.46
C ASP A 71 20.11 7.90 -14.16
N GLU A 72 21.39 8.00 -13.80
CA GLU A 72 21.86 8.61 -12.55
C GLU A 72 21.50 10.10 -12.42
N ASN A 73 21.05 10.74 -13.51
CA ASN A 73 20.62 12.13 -13.49
C ASN A 73 19.09 12.29 -13.47
N ARG A 74 18.33 11.19 -13.36
CA ARG A 74 16.86 11.23 -13.39
C ARG A 74 16.24 10.88 -12.04
N GLU A 75 15.61 11.89 -11.46
CA GLU A 75 14.74 11.71 -10.30
C GLU A 75 13.31 11.39 -10.75
N TYR A 76 12.69 10.41 -10.10
CA TYR A 76 11.30 10.07 -10.30
C TYR A 76 10.48 10.44 -9.06
N THR A 77 9.33 11.03 -9.29
CA THR A 77 8.26 11.16 -8.30
C THR A 77 7.42 9.89 -8.31
N ILE A 78 7.49 9.13 -7.22
CA ILE A 78 6.83 7.84 -7.03
C ILE A 78 5.74 8.01 -6.00
N SER A 79 4.48 7.81 -6.42
CA SER A 79 3.34 7.72 -5.51
C SER A 79 3.01 6.25 -5.26
N TYR A 80 2.90 5.87 -4.00
CA TYR A 80 2.66 4.49 -3.62
C TYR A 80 1.69 4.37 -2.44
N SER A 81 0.99 3.25 -2.39
CA SER A 81 0.10 2.87 -1.30
C SER A 81 0.65 1.67 -0.54
N TYR A 82 0.40 1.62 0.77
CA TYR A 82 0.82 0.51 1.62
C TYR A 82 -0.20 0.25 2.72
N ASN A 83 -0.13 -0.95 3.30
CA ASN A 83 -0.90 -1.27 4.49
C ASN A 83 -0.05 -0.95 5.73
N LYS A 84 -0.49 -0.04 6.59
CA LYS A 84 0.17 0.33 7.85
C LYS A 84 0.33 -0.87 8.80
N LEU A 85 -0.56 -1.85 8.74
CA LEU A 85 -0.46 -3.09 9.52
C LEU A 85 0.57 -4.07 8.95
N ILE A 86 0.87 -3.99 7.66
CA ILE A 86 1.87 -4.82 6.96
C ILE A 86 2.79 -3.87 6.16
N PRO A 87 3.61 -3.07 6.85
CA PRO A 87 4.28 -1.91 6.24
C PRO A 87 5.29 -2.29 5.15
N LYS A 88 5.77 -3.55 5.17
CA LYS A 88 6.77 -4.08 4.23
C LYS A 88 6.23 -4.33 2.82
N LYS A 89 4.91 -4.26 2.60
CA LYS A 89 4.30 -4.51 1.29
C LYS A 89 3.43 -3.32 0.86
N GLY A 90 3.57 -2.95 -0.40
CA GLY A 90 2.77 -1.90 -1.01
C GLY A 90 2.64 -2.06 -2.52
N ARG A 91 2.05 -1.04 -3.14
CA ARG A 91 1.88 -0.95 -4.58
C ARG A 91 2.24 0.46 -5.02
N VAL A 92 2.94 0.54 -6.14
CA VAL A 92 3.13 1.79 -6.86
C VAL A 92 1.84 2.16 -7.57
N GLU A 93 1.33 3.36 -7.29
CA GLU A 93 0.14 3.91 -7.91
C GLU A 93 0.49 4.77 -9.12
N ASN A 94 1.59 5.52 -9.06
CA ASN A 94 2.05 6.39 -10.15
C ASN A 94 3.58 6.59 -10.09
N ILE A 95 4.19 6.75 -11.27
CA ILE A 95 5.58 7.17 -11.46
C ILE A 95 5.62 8.26 -12.53
N SER A 96 6.20 9.40 -12.21
CA SER A 96 6.43 10.52 -13.13
C SER A 96 7.84 11.09 -12.94
N LEU A 97 8.40 11.70 -13.98
CA LEU A 97 9.65 12.48 -13.93
C LEU A 97 9.44 13.83 -13.23
#